data_AF-A0A9E1J1X1-F1
#
_entry.id   AF-A0A9E1J1X1-F1
#
_cell.length_a   1.000
_cell.length_b   1.000
_cell.length_c   1.000
_cell.angle_alpha   90.00
_cell.angle_beta   90.00
_cell.angle_gamma   90.00
#
_symmetry.space_group_name_H-M   'P 1'
#
loop_
_entity.id
_entity.type
_entity.pdbx_description
1 polymer ?
#
loop_
_entity_poly.entity_id
_entity_poly.type
_entity_poly.pdbx_seq_one_letter_code
_entity_poly.pdbx_strand_id
1 'polypeptide(L)' 'MPSYNAPVRELRFVLNELLAITDCTEIPGYGDVSDDLIDAVLDGGAKVAEEIWAPLNQVGDEEG' A
#
# COMPACT_ATOMS: atom_id res chain seq x y z
N MET A 1 -15.70 9.78 13.35
CA MET A 1 -14.67 10.02 12.31
C MET A 1 -15.00 9.22 11.08
N PRO A 2 -14.70 9.72 9.86
CA PRO A 2 -14.69 8.88 8.68
C PRO A 2 -13.64 7.76 8.87
N SER A 3 -14.03 6.52 8.58
CA SER A 3 -13.08 5.41 8.50
C SER A 3 -12.25 5.55 7.21
N TYR A 4 -10.93 5.51 7.32
CA TYR A 4 -10.07 5.32 6.15
C TYR A 4 -10.09 3.84 5.77
N ASN A 5 -10.26 3.55 4.48
CA ASN A 5 -10.11 2.21 3.92
C ASN A 5 -9.07 2.30 2.80
N ALA A 6 -7.98 1.55 2.91
CA ALA A 6 -6.90 1.56 1.97
C ALA A 6 -7.34 0.91 0.63
N PRO A 7 -7.09 1.54 -0.52
CA PRO A 7 -7.50 1.03 -1.83
C PRO A 7 -6.54 -0.06 -2.35
N VAL A 8 -6.32 -1.12 -1.57
CA VAL A 8 -5.36 -2.20 -1.87
C VAL A 8 -5.64 -2.84 -3.23
N ARG A 9 -6.93 -3.06 -3.54
CA ARG A 9 -7.35 -3.69 -4.80
C ARG A 9 -6.94 -2.85 -6.01
N GLU A 10 -7.14 -1.54 -5.94
CA GLU A 10 -6.79 -0.61 -7.00
C GLU A 10 -5.27 -0.49 -7.16
N LEU A 11 -4.53 -0.45 -6.04
CA LEU A 11 -3.06 -0.44 -6.07
C LEU A 11 -2.49 -1.72 -6.68
N ARG A 12 -3.03 -2.88 -6.31
CA ARG A 12 -2.68 -4.18 -6.90
C ARG A 12 -2.93 -4.21 -8.41
N PHE A 13 -4.08 -3.70 -8.86
CA PHE A 13 -4.38 -3.59 -10.29
C PHE A 13 -3.34 -2.75 -11.03
N VAL A 14 -2.97 -1.59 -10.47
CA VAL A 14 -1.95 -0.73 -11.10
C VAL A 14 -0.61 -1.44 -11.19
N LEU A 15 -0.15 -2.07 -10.11
CA LEU A 15 1.16 -2.72 -10.07
C LEU A 15 1.23 -3.95 -10.98
N ASN A 16 0.19 -4.79 -10.97
CA ASN A 16 0.23 -6.09 -11.62
C ASN A 16 -0.35 -6.05 -13.04
N GLU A 17 -1.50 -5.39 -13.25
CA GLU A 17 -2.18 -5.43 -14.55
C GLU A 17 -1.79 -4.26 -15.46
N LEU A 18 -1.61 -3.07 -14.91
CA LEU A 18 -1.26 -1.89 -15.72
C LEU A 18 0.24 -1.79 -15.98
N LEU A 19 1.06 -2.00 -14.94
CA LEU A 19 2.50 -1.83 -15.01
C LEU A 19 3.26 -3.14 -15.24
N ALA A 20 2.65 -4.30 -14.96
CA ALA A 20 3.31 -5.60 -15.00
C ALA A 20 4.68 -5.56 -14.28
N ILE A 21 4.69 -5.04 -13.05
CA ILE A 21 5.93 -4.67 -12.35
C ILE A 21 6.86 -5.87 -12.10
N THR A 22 6.31 -7.09 -12.00
CA THR A 22 7.06 -8.34 -11.88
C THR A 22 7.90 -8.65 -13.12
N ASP A 23 7.53 -8.11 -14.28
CA ASP A 23 8.25 -8.31 -15.55
C ASP A 23 9.39 -7.29 -15.73
N CYS A 24 9.45 -6.26 -14.87
CA CYS A 24 10.40 -5.16 -14.96
C CYS A 24 11.77 -5.51 -14.31
N THR A 25 12.25 -6.74 -14.47
CA THR A 25 13.49 -7.25 -13.85
C THR A 25 14.76 -6.54 -14.32
N GLU A 26 14.72 -5.90 -15.49
CA GLU A 26 15.83 -5.11 -16.05
C GLU A 26 16.07 -3.79 -15.27
N ILE A 27 15.10 -3.34 -14.46
CA ILE A 27 15.25 -2.16 -13.62
C ILE A 27 16.09 -2.53 -12.39
N PRO A 28 17.21 -1.84 -12.10
CA PRO A 28 18.01 -2.11 -10.92
C PRO A 28 17.17 -2.06 -9.64
N GLY A 29 17.17 -3.17 -8.88
CA GLY A 29 16.42 -3.31 -7.63
C GLY A 29 15.04 -3.94 -7.77
N TYR A 30 14.57 -4.25 -8.98
CA TYR A 30 13.25 -4.87 -9.20
C TYR A 30 13.30 -6.40 -9.33
N GLY A 31 14.49 -7.00 -9.36
CA GLY A 31 14.67 -8.45 -9.55
C GLY A 31 14.02 -9.33 -8.48
N ASP A 32 13.74 -8.79 -7.30
CA ASP A 32 13.10 -9.50 -6.17
C ASP A 32 11.60 -9.16 -6.03
N VAL A 33 11.03 -8.37 -6.93
CA VAL A 33 9.61 -8.02 -6.90
C VAL A 33 8.78 -9.24 -7.34
N SER A 34 7.85 -9.66 -6.47
CA SER A 34 6.91 -10.75 -6.72
C SER A 34 5.50 -10.36 -6.28
N ASP A 35 4.49 -11.07 -6.77
CA ASP A 35 3.09 -10.86 -6.37
C ASP A 35 2.91 -11.01 -4.85
N ASP A 36 3.53 -12.04 -4.26
CA ASP A 36 3.49 -12.27 -2.81
C ASP A 36 4.10 -11.11 -2.02
N LEU A 37 5.20 -10.52 -2.53
CA LEU A 37 5.84 -9.37 -1.90
C LEU A 37 4.96 -8.12 -2.00
N ILE A 38 4.35 -7.89 -3.16
CA ILE A 38 3.42 -6.77 -3.38
C ILE A 38 2.25 -6.89 -2.42
N ASP A 39 1.65 -8.07 -2.32
CA ASP A 39 0.52 -8.32 -1.42
C ASP A 39 0.88 -8.10 0.04
N ALA A 40 2.01 -8.67 0.49
CA ALA A 40 2.48 -8.50 1.86
C ALA A 40 2.70 -7.02 2.22
N VAL A 41 3.28 -6.24 1.31
CA VAL A 41 3.54 -4.81 1.54
C VAL A 41 2.25 -4.00 1.53
N LEU A 42 1.35 -4.23 0.58
CA LEU A 42 0.09 -3.51 0.49
C LEU A 42 -0.83 -3.81 1.68
N ASP A 43 -0.97 -5.07 2.07
CA ASP A 43 -1.82 -5.48 3.20
C ASP A 43 -1.23 -4.97 4.53
N GLY A 44 0.08 -5.06 4.70
CA GLY A 44 0.77 -4.52 5.88
C GLY A 44 0.63 -3.00 5.99
N GLY A 45 0.81 -2.29 4.88
CA GLY A 45 0.63 -0.84 4.80
C GLY A 45 -0.80 -0.41 5.06
N ALA A 46 -1.78 -1.12 4.50
CA ALA A 46 -3.20 -0.90 4.73
C ALA A 46 -3.53 -0.99 6.22
N LYS A 47 -3.08 -2.07 6.88
CA LYS A 47 -3.30 -2.26 8.31
C LYS A 47 -2.76 -1.10 9.15
N VAL A 48 -1.55 -0.64 8.88
CA VAL A 48 -0.96 0.51 9.59
C VAL A 48 -1.77 1.79 9.33
N ALA A 49 -2.13 2.05 8.08
CA ALA A 49 -2.87 3.25 7.71
C ALA A 49 -4.26 3.28 8.36
N GLU A 50 -4.95 2.14 8.41
CA GLU A 50 -6.31 2.01 8.94
C GLU A 50 -6.35 1.92 10.47
N GLU A 51 -5.48 1.12 11.09
CA GLU A 51 -5.55 0.83 12.53
C GLU A 51 -4.72 1.81 13.38
N ILE A 52 -3.73 2.48 12.80
CA ILE A 52 -2.80 3.34 13.56
C ILE A 52 -2.93 4.80 13.10
N TRP A 53 -2.73 5.08 11.82
CA TRP A 53 -2.67 6.48 11.36
C TRP A 53 -4.04 7.15 11.29
N ALA A 54 -5.06 6.47 10.76
CA ALA A 54 -6.39 7.05 10.64
C ALA A 54 -7.00 7.45 12.01
N PRO A 55 -6.88 6.65 13.09
CA PRO A 55 -7.30 7.08 14.42
C PRO A 55 -6.55 8.29 14.98
N LEU A 56 -5.25 8.40 14.68
CA LEU A 56 -4.42 9.52 15.13
C LEU A 56 -4.67 10.81 14.34
N ASN A 57 -5.32 10.73 13.17
CA ASN A 57 -5.54 11.88 12.31
C ASN A 57 -6.35 13.00 12.98
N GLN A 58 -7.43 12.66 13.71
CA GLN A 58 -8.22 13.68 14.42
C GLN A 58 -7.45 14.23 15.64
N VAL A 59 -6.73 13.39 16.38
CA VAL A 59 -5.92 13.85 17.53
C VAL A 59 -4.85 14.82 17.06
N GLY A 60 -4.15 14.52 15.96
CA GLY A 60 -3.17 15.43 15.38
C GLY A 60 -3.76 16.76 14.90
N ASP A 61 -4.97 16.76 14.34
CA ASP A 61 -5.69 17.98 13.95
C ASP A 61 -6.09 18.84 15.15
N GLU A 62 -6.43 18.21 16.28
CA GLU A 62 -6.82 18.89 17.52
C GLU A 62 -5.64 19.44 18.32
N GLU A 63 -4.51 18.72 18.33
CA GLU A 63 -3.38 19.00 19.23
C GLU A 63 -2.19 19.72 18.57
N GLY A 64 -1.97 19.56 17.25
CA GLY A 64 -0.88 20.21 16.50
C GLY A 64 0.45 19.46 16.48
#